data_AF-A0A350C4E1-F1
#
_entry.id   AF-A0A350C4E1-F1
#
_cell.length_a   1.000
_cell.length_b   1.000
_cell.length_c   1.000
_cell.angle_alpha   90.00
_cell.angle_beta   90.00
_cell.angle_gamma   90.00
#
_symmetry.space_group_name_H-M   'P 1'
#
loop_
_entity.id
_entity.type
_entity.pdbx_description
1 polymer ?
#
loop_
_entity_poly.entity_id
_entity_poly.type
_entity_poly.pdbx_seq_one_letter_code
_entity_poly.pdbx_strand_id
1 'polypeptide(L)'
;KDAPIQDWVKLAVNRARATGTPIVFWLDKNRAHDAELITKVNTYLPKHNTEGLEIHIMSPIEATKFSLVRIKDGLDTISVTGNVLR
;
A
#
# COMPACT_ATOMS: atom_id res chain seq x y z
N LYS A 1 15.95 -9.71 -2.48
CA LYS A 1 15.50 -10.13 -3.84
C LYS A 1 14.40 -9.18 -4.29
N ASP A 2 14.45 -8.71 -5.53
CA ASP A 2 13.64 -7.58 -6.01
C ASP A 2 12.31 -7.99 -6.66
N ALA A 3 12.31 -9.13 -7.36
CA ALA A 3 11.12 -9.66 -8.04
C ALA A 3 9.89 -9.83 -7.13
N PRO A 4 10.01 -10.29 -5.86
CA PRO A 4 8.85 -10.39 -4.96
C PRO A 4 8.20 -9.03 -4.64
N ILE A 5 8.98 -7.95 -4.60
CA ILE A 5 8.48 -6.60 -4.29
C ILE A 5 7.72 -6.04 -5.50
N GLN A 6 8.22 -6.29 -6.71
CA GLN A 6 7.53 -5.90 -7.95
C GLN A 6 6.17 -6.61 -8.07
N ASP A 7 6.13 -7.93 -7.81
CA ASP A 7 4.88 -8.68 -7.86
C ASP A 7 3.90 -8.23 -6.77
N TRP A 8 4.40 -7.92 -5.57
CA TRP A 8 3.61 -7.35 -4.48
C TRP A 8 2.97 -6.00 -4.84
N VAL A 9 3.73 -5.07 -5.44
CA VAL A 9 3.19 -3.78 -5.93
C VAL A 9 2.16 -4.01 -7.04
N LYS A 10 2.47 -4.89 -8.00
CA LYS A 10 1.55 -5.24 -9.08
C LYS A 10 0.22 -5.80 -8.55
N LEU A 11 0.27 -6.69 -7.56
CA LEU A 11 -0.92 -7.28 -6.94
C LEU A 11 -1.77 -6.20 -6.26
N ALA A 12 -1.15 -5.28 -5.54
CA ALA A 12 -1.84 -4.16 -4.88
C ALA A 12 -2.60 -3.27 -5.89
N VAL A 13 -1.94 -2.86 -6.97
CA VAL A 13 -2.56 -2.04 -8.03
C VAL A 13 -3.71 -2.78 -8.70
N ASN A 14 -3.54 -4.07 -9.00
CA ASN A 14 -4.58 -4.89 -9.62
C ASN A 14 -5.82 -5.00 -8.73
N ARG A 15 -5.63 -5.16 -7.41
CA ARG A 15 -6.74 -5.21 -6.46
C ARG A 15 -7.46 -3.87 -6.35
N ALA A 16 -6.72 -2.77 -6.18
CA ALA A 16 -7.30 -1.42 -6.15
C ALA A 16 -8.13 -1.13 -7.41
N ARG A 17 -7.62 -1.50 -8.59
CA ARG A 17 -8.32 -1.31 -9.86
C ARG A 17 -9.56 -2.18 -10.01
N ALA A 18 -9.53 -3.42 -9.52
CA ALA A 18 -10.66 -4.32 -9.60
C ALA A 18 -11.82 -3.91 -8.68
N THR A 19 -11.53 -3.31 -7.52
CA THR A 19 -12.56 -2.96 -6.52
C THR A 19 -12.88 -1.47 -6.47
N GLY A 20 -12.04 -0.61 -7.04
CA GLY A 20 -12.14 0.85 -6.88
C GLY A 20 -11.83 1.33 -5.46
N THR A 21 -11.24 0.48 -4.62
CA THR A 21 -10.94 0.77 -3.22
C THR A 21 -9.54 1.38 -3.08
N PRO A 22 -9.34 2.39 -2.22
CA PRO A 22 -8.01 2.90 -1.93
C PRO A 22 -7.11 1.81 -1.33
N ILE A 23 -5.83 1.85 -1.72
CA ILE A 23 -4.78 1.02 -1.13
C ILE A 23 -3.87 1.86 -0.23
N VAL A 24 -3.47 1.29 0.89
CA VAL A 24 -2.49 1.90 1.81
C VAL A 24 -1.34 0.92 2.02
N PHE A 25 -0.12 1.33 1.69
CA PHE A 25 1.10 0.62 2.04
C PHE A 25 1.50 0.96 3.48
N TRP A 26 1.58 -0.07 4.34
CA TRP A 26 1.86 0.10 5.77
C TRP A 26 3.38 0.03 5.98
N LEU A 27 4.06 1.13 5.74
CA LEU A 27 5.51 1.25 5.75
C LEU A 27 5.92 2.49 6.56
N ASP A 28 6.73 2.29 7.60
CA ASP A 28 7.23 3.39 8.42
C ASP A 28 8.58 3.90 7.92
N LYS A 29 8.63 5.15 7.44
CA LYS A 29 9.87 5.80 6.99
C LYS A 29 10.98 5.84 8.05
N ASN A 30 10.64 5.75 9.35
CA ASN A 30 11.62 5.75 10.43
C ASN A 30 12.29 4.38 10.63
N ARG A 31 11.73 3.30 10.04
CA ARG A 31 12.31 1.97 10.07
C ARG A 31 13.17 1.78 8.83
N ALA A 32 14.47 1.55 9.01
CA ALA A 32 15.42 1.41 7.90
C ALA A 32 14.98 0.36 6.86
N HIS A 33 14.41 -0.76 7.30
CA HIS A 33 13.87 -1.78 6.40
C HIS A 33 12.71 -1.26 5.55
N ASP A 34 11.75 -0.57 6.16
CA ASP A 34 10.57 -0.06 5.48
C ASP A 34 10.93 1.11 4.57
N ALA A 35 11.90 1.95 4.95
CA ALA A 35 12.41 3.04 4.11
C ALA A 35 12.96 2.53 2.76
N GLU A 36 13.71 1.41 2.78
CA GLU A 36 14.16 0.75 1.55
C GLU A 36 12.99 0.22 0.71
N LEU A 37 11.94 -0.29 1.36
CA LEU A 37 10.72 -0.72 0.66
C LEU A 37 9.98 0.46 0.04
N ILE A 38 9.87 1.59 0.75
CA ILE A 38 9.24 2.82 0.23
C ILE A 38 9.94 3.27 -1.05
N THR A 39 11.28 3.28 -1.07
CA THR A 39 12.06 3.62 -2.27
C THR A 39 11.71 2.72 -3.45
N LYS A 40 11.57 1.41 -3.21
CA LYS A 40 11.20 0.44 -4.25
C LYS A 40 9.77 0.58 -4.71
N VAL A 41 8.83 0.77 -3.78
CA VAL A 41 7.42 1.03 -4.09
C VAL A 41 7.27 2.26 -4.98
N ASN A 42 7.94 3.36 -4.64
CA ASN A 42 7.96 4.58 -5.45
C ASN A 42 8.62 4.38 -6.83
N THR A 43 9.58 3.46 -6.93
CA THR A 43 10.23 3.12 -8.21
C THR A 43 9.33 2.27 -9.12
N TYR A 44 8.47 1.44 -8.54
CA TYR A 44 7.64 0.49 -9.30
C TYR A 44 6.22 0.97 -9.55
N LEU A 45 5.63 1.76 -8.66
CA LEU A 45 4.29 2.32 -8.84
C LEU A 45 4.10 3.00 -10.22
N PRO A 46 5.03 3.86 -10.70
CA PRO A 46 4.89 4.51 -12.02
C PRO A 46 4.95 3.55 -13.21
N LYS A 47 5.41 2.31 -13.02
CA LYS A 47 5.44 1.28 -14.07
C LYS A 47 4.08 0.61 -14.28
N HIS A 48 3.10 0.94 -13.45
CA HIS A 48 1.74 0.45 -13.54
C HIS A 48 0.78 1.61 -13.83
N ASN A 49 -0.38 1.30 -14.42
CA ASN A 49 -1.43 2.29 -14.57
C ASN A 49 -2.06 2.57 -13.19
N THR A 50 -1.74 3.74 -12.62
CA THR A 50 -2.29 4.24 -11.35
C THR A 50 -3.34 5.34 -11.54
N GLU A 51 -3.76 5.62 -12.79
CA GLU A 51 -4.79 6.63 -13.06
C GLU A 51 -6.11 6.25 -12.38
N GLY A 52 -6.67 7.21 -11.66
CA GLY A 52 -7.92 7.06 -10.91
C GLY A 52 -7.80 6.22 -9.63
N LEU A 53 -6.60 5.74 -9.26
CA LEU A 53 -6.39 4.99 -8.03
C LEU A 53 -5.93 5.90 -6.90
N GLU A 54 -6.56 5.75 -5.73
CA GLU A 54 -6.12 6.39 -4.50
C GLU A 54 -5.10 5.46 -3.80
N ILE A 55 -3.84 5.90 -3.74
CA ILE A 55 -2.71 5.12 -3.24
C ILE A 55 -1.98 5.93 -2.18
N HIS A 56 -1.82 5.35 -0.99
CA HIS A 56 -1.13 5.98 0.13
C HIS A 56 0.04 5.14 0.64
N ILE A 57 1.04 5.79 1.21
CA ILE A 57 2.12 5.16 1.97
C ILE A 57 2.12 5.80 3.36
N MET A 58 1.81 5.02 4.39
CA MET A 58 1.62 5.51 5.75
C MET A 58 2.29 4.57 6.76
N SER A 59 2.73 5.12 7.91
CA SER A 59 3.18 4.26 9.00
C SER A 59 2.05 3.32 9.45
N PRO A 60 2.33 2.13 10.02
CA PRO A 60 1.29 1.20 10.46
C PRO A 60 0.25 1.85 11.40
N ILE A 61 0.68 2.78 12.26
CA ILE A 61 -0.20 3.50 13.18
C ILE A 61 -1.15 4.42 12.41
N GLU A 62 -0.63 5.21 11.47
CA GLU A 62 -1.45 6.12 10.65
C GLU A 62 -2.37 5.34 9.72
N ALA A 63 -1.87 4.28 9.09
CA ALA A 63 -2.63 3.42 8.20
C ALA A 63 -3.79 2.72 8.94
N THR A 64 -3.56 2.29 10.19
CA THR A 64 -4.61 1.75 11.06
C THR A 64 -5.68 2.81 11.33
N LYS A 65 -5.29 4.02 11.73
CA LYS A 65 -6.24 5.12 12.00
C LYS A 65 -7.06 5.47 10.76
N PHE A 66 -6.41 5.61 9.61
CA PHE A 66 -7.07 5.87 8.33
C PHE A 66 -8.11 4.79 8.00
N SER A 67 -7.72 3.52 8.14
CA SER A 67 -8.61 2.39 7.88
C SER A 67 -9.80 2.35 8.87
N LEU A 68 -9.57 2.66 10.14
CA LEU A 68 -10.62 2.70 11.18
C LEU A 68 -11.61 3.85 11.00
N VAL A 69 -11.16 5.01 10.50
CA VAL A 69 -12.07 6.10 10.16
C VAL A 69 -12.97 5.68 8.98
N ARG A 70 -12.38 5.11 7.94
CA ARG A 70 -13.12 4.68 6.75
C ARG A 70 -14.12 3.56 7.03
N ILE A 71 -13.74 2.55 7.79
CA ILE A 71 -14.63 1.44 8.12
C ILE A 71 -15.84 1.91 8.96
N LYS A 72 -15.64 2.92 9.83
CA LYS A 72 -16.74 3.54 10.59
C LYS A 72 -17.76 4.20 9.67
N ASP A 73 -17.30 4.75 8.55
CA ASP A 73 -18.14 5.35 7.51
C ASP A 73 -18.66 4.31 6.49
N GLY A 74 -18.43 3.01 6.73
CA GLY A 74 -18.85 1.93 5.84
C GLY A 74 -18.02 1.81 4.56
N LEU A 75 -16.84 2.40 4.53
CA LEU A 75 -15.93 2.40 3.37
C LEU A 75 -14.81 1.37 3.53
N ASP A 76 -14.49 0.70 2.43
CA ASP A 76 -13.39 -0.27 2.38
C ASP A 76 -12.02 0.40 2.24
N THR A 77 -10.98 -0.30 2.70
CA THR A 77 -9.57 0.07 2.52
C THR A 77 -8.74 -1.19 2.34
N ILE A 78 -7.90 -1.25 1.30
CA ILE A 78 -6.99 -2.38 1.10
C ILE A 78 -5.67 -2.07 1.82
N SER A 79 -5.34 -2.89 2.81
CA SER A 79 -4.03 -2.84 3.49
C SER A 79 -2.99 -3.65 2.71
N VAL A 80 -1.89 -3.00 2.36
CA VAL A 80 -0.77 -3.61 1.65
C VAL A 80 0.42 -3.68 2.61
N THR A 81 0.61 -4.85 3.22
CA THR A 81 1.53 -5.05 4.34
C THR A 81 2.65 -6.04 4.00
N GLY A 82 3.72 -6.01 4.80
CA GLY A 82 4.78 -7.02 4.77
C GLY A 82 4.37 -8.30 5.51
N ASN A 83 5.22 -9.35 5.43
CA ASN A 83 4.87 -10.70 5.86
C ASN A 83 4.46 -10.88 7.34
N VAL A 84 4.89 -9.99 8.24
CA VAL A 84 4.53 -10.05 9.67
C VAL A 84 3.13 -9.50 9.94
N LEU A 85 2.71 -8.53 9.13
CA LEU A 85 1.42 -7.85 9.24
C LEU A 85 0.38 -8.39 8.24
N ARG A 86 0.71 -9.48 7.53
CA ARG A 86 -0.16 -10.14 6.56
C ARG A 86 -0.84 -11.33 7.22
#